data_AF-A0A1N7S845-F1
#
_entry.id   AF-A0A1N7S845-F1
#
_cell.length_a   1.000
_cell.length_b   1.000
_cell.length_c   1.000
_cell.angle_alpha   90.00
_cell.angle_beta   90.00
_cell.angle_gamma   90.00
#
_symmetry.space_group_name_H-M   'P 1'
#
loop_
_entity.id
_entity.type
_entity.pdbx_description
1 polymer ?
#
loop_
_entity_poly.entity_id
_entity_poly.type
_entity_poly.pdbx_seq_one_letter_code
_entity_poly.pdbx_strand_id
1 'polypeptide(L)'
;MPKLHEAATVGLSERLQTIRKRKGLSQDQLAARASLVRTNLADIEQGRRVNPRLSTLLRLAEALEVDVVDFFCDRATDRQQPSDTDATTRVIANVKRLRSEASLSQEALSLKAHRFRTYVGRLENGSANPMVVDLLELAAALDASISDLFQDANSSKDDQPPPSAPG
;
A
#
# COMPACT_ATOMS: atom_id res chain seq x y z
N MET A 1 -12.31 16.40 6.54
CA MET A 1 -11.52 15.86 7.66
C MET A 1 -10.37 15.03 7.10
N PRO A 2 -9.14 15.58 6.95
CA PRO A 2 -8.03 14.87 6.29
C PRO A 2 -6.90 14.41 7.24
N LYS A 3 -7.17 14.24 8.56
CA LYS A 3 -6.12 13.92 9.54
C LYS A 3 -5.67 12.45 9.54
N LEU A 4 -6.52 11.51 9.06
CA LEU A 4 -6.21 10.08 9.10
C LEU A 4 -5.08 9.69 8.13
N HIS A 5 -5.02 10.33 6.96
CA HIS A 5 -4.07 9.97 5.90
C HIS A 5 -2.65 10.47 6.19
N GLU A 6 -2.51 11.57 6.92
CA GLU A 6 -1.22 12.15 7.24
C GLU A 6 -0.39 11.21 8.14
N ALA A 7 -0.97 10.65 9.19
CA ALA A 7 -0.27 9.70 10.07
C ALA A 7 0.10 8.39 9.36
N ALA A 8 -0.82 7.84 8.55
CA ALA A 8 -0.58 6.61 7.79
C ALA A 8 0.51 6.78 6.70
N THR A 9 0.57 7.96 6.07
CA THR A 9 1.60 8.29 5.09
C THR A 9 2.95 8.62 5.73
N VAL A 10 2.97 9.16 6.96
CA VAL A 10 4.21 9.31 7.75
C VAL A 10 4.83 7.94 8.07
N GLY A 11 4.03 6.95 8.46
CA GLY A 11 4.51 5.59 8.69
C GLY A 11 5.14 4.93 7.46
N LEU A 12 4.62 5.21 6.26
CA LEU A 12 5.18 4.77 4.98
C LEU A 12 6.59 5.34 4.76
N SER A 13 6.78 6.65 4.98
CA SER A 13 8.06 7.35 4.79
C SER A 13 9.17 6.76 5.65
N GLU A 14 8.89 6.56 6.93
CA GLU A 14 9.84 6.03 7.90
C GLU A 14 10.24 4.58 7.58
N ARG A 15 9.25 3.74 7.22
CA ARG A 15 9.49 2.34 6.82
C ARG A 15 10.35 2.26 5.56
N LEU A 16 10.01 3.01 4.51
CA LEU A 16 10.78 3.06 3.28
C LEU A 16 12.24 3.46 3.54
N GLN A 17 12.44 4.53 4.33
CA GLN A 17 13.77 4.98 4.69
C GLN A 17 14.54 3.92 5.48
N THR A 18 13.87 3.22 6.39
CA THR A 18 14.49 2.18 7.23
C THR A 18 14.91 0.97 6.38
N ILE A 19 14.03 0.47 5.50
CA ILE A 19 14.34 -0.63 4.58
C ILE A 19 15.52 -0.25 3.69
N ARG A 20 15.51 0.95 3.08
CA ARG A 20 16.60 1.44 2.24
C ARG A 20 17.94 1.44 2.98
N LYS A 21 17.98 2.00 4.20
CA LYS A 21 19.20 2.06 5.02
C LYS A 21 19.72 0.67 5.35
N ARG A 22 18.84 -0.29 5.68
CA ARG A 22 19.24 -1.70 5.92
C ARG A 22 19.83 -2.37 4.69
N LYS A 23 19.30 -2.06 3.49
CA LYS A 23 19.85 -2.52 2.20
C LYS A 23 21.14 -1.78 1.81
N GLY A 24 21.65 -0.87 2.64
CA GLY A 24 22.90 -0.15 2.41
C GLY A 24 22.84 0.86 1.26
N LEU A 25 21.65 1.26 0.82
CA LEU A 25 21.49 2.11 -0.35
C LEU A 25 21.41 3.59 0.03
N SER A 26 22.07 4.47 -0.75
CA SER A 26 21.82 5.90 -0.71
C SER A 26 20.48 6.28 -1.38
N GLN A 27 19.99 7.49 -1.15
CA GLN A 27 18.80 7.99 -1.87
C GLN A 27 19.04 8.03 -3.39
N ASP A 28 20.21 8.48 -3.83
CA ASP A 28 20.55 8.50 -5.26
C ASP A 28 20.55 7.07 -5.85
N GLN A 29 21.10 6.11 -5.12
CA GLN A 29 21.17 4.71 -5.54
C GLN A 29 19.80 4.04 -5.62
N LEU A 30 18.91 4.26 -4.64
CA LEU A 30 17.55 3.73 -4.68
C LEU A 30 16.74 4.40 -5.80
N ALA A 31 16.84 5.72 -5.92
CA ALA A 31 16.14 6.46 -6.95
C ALA A 31 16.55 5.99 -8.35
N ALA A 32 17.85 5.80 -8.60
CA ALA A 32 18.35 5.25 -9.85
C ALA A 32 17.79 3.85 -10.15
N ARG A 33 17.84 2.91 -9.18
CA ARG A 33 17.28 1.55 -9.34
C ARG A 33 15.77 1.56 -9.61
N ALA A 34 15.02 2.43 -8.92
CA ALA A 34 13.58 2.55 -9.08
C ALA A 34 13.17 3.39 -10.31
N SER A 35 14.12 3.89 -11.11
CA SER A 35 13.87 4.84 -12.20
C SER A 35 13.09 6.08 -11.75
N LEU A 36 13.49 6.65 -10.60
CA LEU A 36 12.92 7.84 -9.99
C LEU A 36 13.94 8.97 -9.97
N VAL A 37 13.43 10.21 -9.96
CA VAL A 37 14.25 11.37 -9.64
C VAL A 37 14.51 11.35 -8.12
N ARG A 38 15.77 11.53 -7.71
CA ARG A 38 16.18 11.54 -6.29
C ARG A 38 15.33 12.48 -5.43
N THR A 39 14.99 13.67 -5.93
CA THR A 39 14.14 14.63 -5.21
C THR A 39 12.78 14.03 -4.85
N ASN A 40 12.16 13.26 -5.74
CA ASN A 40 10.88 12.60 -5.48
C ASN A 40 11.02 11.56 -4.37
N LEU A 41 12.09 10.75 -4.39
CA LEU A 41 12.36 9.80 -3.31
C LEU A 41 12.62 10.52 -1.99
N ALA A 42 13.40 11.61 -2.00
CA ALA A 42 13.69 12.38 -0.81
C ALA A 42 12.43 13.01 -0.20
N ASP A 43 11.52 13.53 -1.03
CA ASP A 43 10.23 14.03 -0.58
C ASP A 43 9.38 12.92 0.06
N ILE A 44 9.32 11.74 -0.56
CA ILE A 44 8.63 10.57 0.01
C ILE A 44 9.22 10.20 1.37
N GLU A 45 10.55 10.06 1.50
CA GLU A 45 11.19 9.65 2.76
C GLU A 45 11.12 10.71 3.87
N GLN A 46 10.92 11.98 3.52
CA GLN A 46 10.90 13.10 4.47
C GLN A 46 9.47 13.50 4.86
N GLY A 47 8.47 12.71 4.49
CA GLY A 47 7.08 13.02 4.82
C GLY A 47 6.50 14.18 4.00
N ARG A 48 7.22 14.67 2.99
CA ARG A 48 6.77 15.80 2.17
C ARG A 48 5.96 15.29 0.99
N ARG A 49 4.67 15.66 0.93
CA ARG A 49 3.77 15.34 -0.20
C ARG A 49 3.71 13.83 -0.49
N VAL A 50 3.62 13.03 0.56
CA VAL A 50 3.61 11.56 0.46
C VAL A 50 2.27 11.08 -0.07
N ASN A 51 2.15 11.05 -1.38
CA ASN A 51 1.02 10.42 -2.06
C ASN A 51 1.45 9.67 -3.33
N PRO A 52 2.41 8.71 -3.24
CA PRO A 52 2.88 7.98 -4.40
C PRO A 52 1.76 7.12 -4.99
N ARG A 53 1.84 6.93 -6.32
CA ARG A 53 1.03 5.94 -7.02
C ARG A 53 1.47 4.54 -6.65
N LEU A 54 0.58 3.56 -6.75
CA LEU A 54 0.89 2.14 -6.59
C LEU A 54 2.09 1.75 -7.47
N SER A 55 2.09 2.15 -8.75
CA SER A 55 3.24 1.87 -9.64
C SER A 55 4.58 2.46 -9.18
N THR A 56 4.57 3.51 -8.35
CA THR A 56 5.79 4.06 -7.75
C THR A 56 6.24 3.23 -6.55
N LEU A 57 5.29 2.79 -5.72
CA LEU A 57 5.57 1.85 -4.62
C LEU A 57 6.12 0.53 -5.15
N LEU A 58 5.55 -0.02 -6.23
CA LEU A 58 6.04 -1.27 -6.82
C LEU A 58 7.49 -1.17 -7.31
N ARG A 59 7.85 -0.09 -8.00
CA ARG A 59 9.24 0.14 -8.43
C ARG A 59 10.22 0.30 -7.26
N LEU A 60 9.77 0.91 -6.16
CA LEU A 60 10.58 1.01 -4.95
C LEU A 60 10.76 -0.35 -4.27
N ALA A 61 9.70 -1.16 -4.20
CA ALA A 61 9.75 -2.50 -3.62
C ALA A 61 10.67 -3.42 -4.43
N GLU A 62 10.56 -3.39 -5.76
CA GLU A 62 11.45 -4.10 -6.68
C GLU A 62 12.91 -3.67 -6.49
N ALA A 63 13.18 -2.37 -6.49
CA ALA A 63 14.53 -1.82 -6.30
C ALA A 63 15.15 -2.12 -4.91
N LEU A 64 14.31 -2.40 -3.91
CA LEU A 64 14.71 -2.77 -2.56
C LEU A 64 14.73 -4.29 -2.34
N GLU A 65 14.27 -5.08 -3.32
CA GLU A 65 14.11 -6.53 -3.22
C GLU A 65 13.30 -6.93 -1.97
N VAL A 66 12.12 -6.33 -1.83
CA VAL A 66 11.14 -6.59 -0.75
C VAL A 66 9.73 -6.64 -1.33
N ASP A 67 8.76 -7.10 -0.54
CA ASP A 67 7.35 -6.97 -0.88
C ASP A 67 6.87 -5.54 -0.59
N VAL A 68 6.00 -4.99 -1.42
CA VAL A 68 5.37 -3.69 -1.18
C VAL A 68 4.60 -3.65 0.16
N VAL A 69 4.13 -4.79 0.67
CA VAL A 69 3.47 -4.85 1.99
C VAL A 69 4.41 -4.43 3.13
N ASP A 70 5.73 -4.62 2.98
CA ASP A 70 6.74 -4.20 3.97
C ASP A 70 6.77 -2.68 4.18
N PHE A 71 6.19 -1.91 3.25
CA PHE A 71 6.05 -0.47 3.40
C PHE A 71 4.91 -0.07 4.33
N PHE A 72 4.05 -1.02 4.72
CA PHE A 72 2.84 -0.77 5.48
C PHE A 72 2.76 -1.53 6.81
N CYS A 73 3.55 -2.59 6.99
CA CYS A 73 3.64 -3.34 8.24
C CYS A 73 5.10 -3.52 8.72
N ASP A 74 5.27 -3.94 9.98
CA ASP A 74 6.58 -4.25 10.55
C ASP A 74 6.79 -5.76 10.55
N ARG A 75 7.33 -6.30 9.46
CA ARG A 75 7.70 -7.72 9.38
C ARG A 75 9.17 -7.92 9.74
N ALA A 76 9.47 -9.05 10.36
CA ALA A 76 10.85 -9.46 10.65
C ALA A 76 11.72 -9.40 9.37
N THR A 77 12.96 -8.92 9.52
CA THR A 77 13.83 -8.59 8.37
C THR A 77 14.15 -9.80 7.49
N ASP A 78 14.24 -10.99 8.08
CA ASP A 78 14.45 -12.27 7.37
C ASP A 78 13.27 -12.66 6.45
N ARG A 79 12.07 -12.15 6.73
CA ARG A 79 10.85 -12.32 5.92
C ARG A 79 10.66 -11.24 4.85
N GLN A 80 11.48 -10.19 4.84
CA GLN A 80 11.38 -9.09 3.86
C GLN A 80 11.99 -9.52 2.52
N GLN A 81 11.18 -10.23 1.74
CA GLN A 81 11.54 -10.77 0.44
C GLN A 81 10.44 -10.42 -0.58
N PRO A 82 10.76 -10.37 -1.89
CA PRO A 82 9.74 -10.20 -2.92
C PRO A 82 8.66 -11.28 -2.83
N SER A 83 7.41 -10.92 -3.13
CA SER A 83 6.34 -11.90 -3.31
C SER A 83 6.31 -12.37 -4.77
N ASP A 84 6.01 -13.65 -4.97
CA ASP A 84 5.81 -14.24 -6.30
C ASP A 84 4.53 -13.73 -6.98
N THR A 85 3.57 -13.22 -6.21
CA THR A 85 2.30 -12.72 -6.74
C THR A 85 2.34 -11.22 -6.92
N ASP A 86 2.00 -10.75 -8.12
CA ASP A 86 1.89 -9.33 -8.43
C ASP A 86 0.97 -8.61 -7.43
N ALA A 87 1.49 -7.53 -6.85
CA ALA A 87 0.78 -6.76 -5.82
C ALA A 87 -0.50 -6.10 -6.34
N THR A 88 -0.55 -5.71 -7.63
CA THR A 88 -1.80 -5.14 -8.20
C THR A 88 -2.90 -6.20 -8.20
N THR A 89 -2.55 -7.43 -8.60
CA THR A 89 -3.43 -8.59 -8.57
C THR A 89 -3.92 -8.89 -7.16
N ARG A 90 -3.05 -8.80 -6.15
CA ARG A 90 -3.42 -8.96 -4.74
C ARG A 90 -4.38 -7.88 -4.26
N VAL A 91 -4.10 -6.60 -4.55
CA VAL A 91 -5.00 -5.49 -4.22
C VAL A 91 -6.38 -5.70 -4.84
N ILE A 92 -6.46 -6.07 -6.12
CA ILE A 92 -7.73 -6.34 -6.80
C ILE A 92 -8.48 -7.49 -6.13
N ALA A 93 -7.81 -8.61 -5.87
CA ALA A 93 -8.41 -9.78 -5.27
C ALA A 93 -8.91 -9.49 -3.84
N ASN A 94 -8.10 -8.82 -3.02
CA ASN A 94 -8.43 -8.50 -1.63
C ASN A 94 -9.53 -7.45 -1.53
N VAL A 95 -9.50 -6.39 -2.35
CA VAL A 95 -10.60 -5.42 -2.40
C VAL A 95 -11.90 -6.11 -2.80
N LYS A 96 -11.88 -6.96 -3.83
CA LYS A 96 -13.08 -7.70 -4.27
C LYS A 96 -13.61 -8.64 -3.17
N ARG A 97 -12.72 -9.35 -2.48
CA ARG A 97 -13.05 -10.27 -1.37
C ARG A 97 -13.68 -9.51 -0.20
N LEU A 98 -12.95 -8.54 0.36
CA LEU A 98 -13.39 -7.72 1.51
C LEU A 98 -14.70 -6.98 1.20
N ARG A 99 -14.84 -6.46 -0.03
CA ARG A 99 -16.08 -5.83 -0.48
C ARG A 99 -17.27 -6.79 -0.45
N SER A 100 -17.06 -8.03 -0.88
CA SER A 100 -18.10 -9.06 -0.91
C SER A 100 -18.48 -9.52 0.51
N GLU A 101 -17.49 -9.67 1.39
CA GLU A 101 -17.69 -9.96 2.82
C GLU A 101 -18.50 -8.84 3.52
N ALA A 102 -18.23 -7.58 3.17
CA ALA A 102 -18.99 -6.42 3.64
C ALA A 102 -20.34 -6.21 2.92
N SER A 103 -20.74 -7.11 2.01
CA SER A 103 -21.98 -6.99 1.21
C SER A 103 -22.12 -5.68 0.43
N LEU A 104 -21.00 -5.10 -0.02
CA LEU A 104 -20.97 -3.83 -0.76
C LEU A 104 -20.96 -4.08 -2.28
N SER A 105 -21.70 -3.27 -3.04
CA SER A 105 -21.51 -3.18 -4.49
C SER A 105 -20.25 -2.36 -4.82
N GLN A 106 -19.77 -2.44 -6.07
CA GLN A 106 -18.63 -1.62 -6.53
C GLN A 106 -18.92 -0.11 -6.39
N GLU A 107 -20.15 0.31 -6.72
CA GLU A 107 -20.61 1.68 -6.54
C GLU A 107 -20.69 2.06 -5.06
N ALA A 108 -21.26 1.20 -4.21
CA ALA A 108 -21.38 1.45 -2.78
C ALA A 108 -20.00 1.62 -2.12
N LEU A 109 -19.03 0.75 -2.44
CA LEU A 109 -17.66 0.90 -1.94
C LEU A 109 -17.00 2.18 -2.46
N SER A 110 -17.17 2.51 -3.74
CA SER A 110 -16.62 3.75 -4.31
C SER A 110 -17.12 4.98 -3.56
N LEU A 111 -18.43 5.06 -3.30
CA LEU A 111 -19.05 6.17 -2.58
C LEU A 111 -18.60 6.20 -1.11
N LYS A 112 -18.53 5.03 -0.44
CA LYS A 112 -18.07 4.91 0.94
C LYS A 112 -16.61 5.34 1.10
N ALA A 113 -15.77 5.09 0.09
CA ALA A 113 -14.38 5.54 0.01
C ALA A 113 -14.23 6.97 -0.57
N HIS A 114 -15.29 7.77 -0.62
CA HIS A 114 -15.29 9.13 -1.16
C HIS A 114 -14.65 9.25 -2.57
N ARG A 115 -14.87 8.25 -3.42
CA ARG A 115 -14.43 8.21 -4.82
C ARG A 115 -15.62 8.30 -5.76
N PHE A 116 -15.33 8.60 -7.03
CA PHE A 116 -16.35 8.54 -8.08
C PHE A 116 -16.87 7.11 -8.24
N ARG A 117 -18.19 6.94 -8.44
CA ARG A 117 -18.88 5.64 -8.44
C ARG A 117 -18.29 4.52 -9.31
N THR A 118 -17.53 4.86 -10.36
CA THR A 118 -16.90 3.87 -11.25
C THR A 118 -15.49 3.46 -10.82
N TYR A 119 -14.97 4.04 -9.74
CA TYR A 119 -13.59 3.86 -9.32
C TYR A 119 -13.25 2.41 -9.00
N VAL A 120 -14.04 1.76 -8.14
CA VAL A 120 -13.82 0.35 -7.77
C VAL A 120 -13.95 -0.57 -9.00
N GLY A 121 -14.87 -0.28 -9.91
CA GLY A 121 -14.98 -1.04 -11.16
C GLY A 121 -13.71 -0.94 -12.03
N ARG A 122 -13.10 0.25 -12.10
CA ARG A 122 -11.80 0.46 -12.77
C ARG A 122 -10.64 -0.18 -12.02
N LEU A 123 -10.70 -0.26 -10.69
CA LEU A 123 -9.70 -0.96 -9.90
C LEU A 123 -9.80 -2.46 -10.16
N GLU A 124 -10.98 -3.05 -9.99
CA GLU A 124 -11.21 -4.50 -10.09
C GLU A 124 -10.93 -5.07 -11.49
N ASN A 125 -10.94 -4.25 -12.53
CA ASN A 125 -10.58 -4.63 -13.90
C ASN A 125 -9.11 -4.30 -14.28
N GLY A 126 -8.31 -3.78 -13.34
CA GLY A 126 -6.90 -3.46 -13.56
C GLY A 126 -6.62 -2.16 -14.34
N SER A 127 -7.64 -1.33 -14.60
CA SER A 127 -7.48 -0.05 -15.34
C SER A 127 -7.22 1.18 -14.44
N ALA A 128 -7.09 0.99 -13.13
CA ALA A 128 -6.74 2.03 -12.18
C ALA A 128 -5.28 1.93 -11.74
N ASN A 129 -4.65 3.08 -11.54
CA ASN A 129 -3.35 3.21 -10.86
C ASN A 129 -3.56 4.07 -9.61
N PRO A 130 -3.99 3.46 -8.49
CA PRO A 130 -4.41 4.18 -7.28
C PRO A 130 -3.23 4.90 -6.64
N MET A 131 -3.49 6.05 -6.04
CA MET A 131 -2.55 6.66 -5.10
C MET A 131 -2.66 5.98 -3.74
N VAL A 132 -1.63 6.08 -2.89
CA VAL A 132 -1.68 5.47 -1.55
C VAL A 132 -2.86 5.98 -0.73
N VAL A 133 -3.24 7.25 -0.89
CA VAL A 133 -4.44 7.80 -0.23
C VAL A 133 -5.72 7.09 -0.68
N ASP A 134 -5.83 6.70 -1.95
CA ASP A 134 -6.99 5.96 -2.42
C ASP A 134 -7.05 4.56 -1.80
N LEU A 135 -5.90 3.89 -1.66
CA LEU A 135 -5.80 2.58 -1.00
C LEU A 135 -6.15 2.67 0.49
N LEU A 136 -5.72 3.74 1.18
CA LEU A 136 -6.09 4.01 2.56
C LEU A 136 -7.60 4.21 2.72
N GLU A 137 -8.22 4.98 1.83
CA GLU A 137 -9.65 5.24 1.87
C GLU A 137 -10.48 4.00 1.54
N LEU A 138 -10.02 3.15 0.61
CA LEU A 138 -10.63 1.85 0.37
C LEU A 138 -10.52 0.93 1.57
N ALA A 139 -9.34 0.82 2.19
CA ALA A 139 -9.12 0.01 3.38
C ALA A 139 -10.04 0.46 4.54
N ALA A 140 -10.09 1.77 4.81
CA ALA A 140 -10.98 2.34 5.82
C ALA A 140 -12.46 2.08 5.50
N ALA A 141 -12.89 2.22 4.24
CA ALA A 141 -14.26 1.92 3.83
C ALA A 141 -14.60 0.41 3.97
N LEU A 142 -13.60 -0.46 3.94
CA LEU A 142 -13.73 -1.90 4.12
C LEU A 142 -13.53 -2.36 5.58
N ASP A 143 -13.32 -1.44 6.51
CA ASP A 143 -12.95 -1.74 7.91
C ASP A 143 -11.71 -2.66 8.01
N ALA A 144 -10.72 -2.38 7.16
CA ALA A 144 -9.49 -3.14 7.03
C ALA A 144 -8.26 -2.24 7.16
N SER A 145 -7.11 -2.82 7.44
CA SER A 145 -5.82 -2.14 7.33
C SER A 145 -5.37 -2.08 5.86
N ILE A 146 -4.52 -1.11 5.52
CA ILE A 146 -3.93 -1.07 4.17
C ILE A 146 -3.11 -2.32 3.85
N SER A 147 -2.47 -2.93 4.85
CA SER A 147 -1.71 -4.17 4.69
C SER A 147 -2.60 -5.34 4.26
N ASP A 148 -3.86 -5.39 4.70
CA ASP A 148 -4.81 -6.43 4.30
C ASP A 148 -5.13 -6.40 2.80
N LEU A 149 -4.93 -5.25 2.13
CA LEU A 149 -5.08 -5.15 0.68
C LEU A 149 -3.94 -5.85 -0.07
N PHE A 150 -2.78 -6.02 0.55
CA PHE A 150 -1.58 -6.58 -0.08
C PHE A 150 -1.29 -8.03 0.32
N GLN A 151 -2.04 -8.62 1.26
CA GLN A 151 -1.81 -10.00 1.70
C GLN A 151 -2.01 -11.02 0.59
N ASP A 152 -1.26 -12.12 0.65
CA ASP A 152 -1.44 -13.25 -0.23
C ASP A 152 -2.71 -14.02 0.17
N ALA A 153 -3.43 -14.60 -0.79
CA ALA A 153 -4.59 -15.45 -0.46
C ALA A 153 -4.22 -16.68 0.40
N ASN A 154 -2.93 -17.05 0.42
CA ASN A 154 -2.38 -18.20 1.14
C ASN A 154 -1.59 -17.81 2.40
N SER A 155 -1.43 -16.52 2.74
CA SER A 155 -0.80 -16.16 4.01
C SER A 155 -1.74 -16.57 5.15
N SER A 156 -1.35 -17.64 5.85
CA SER A 156 -2.11 -18.20 6.98
C SER A 156 -2.31 -17.13 8.07
N LYS A 157 -3.37 -17.28 8.85
CA LYS A 157 -3.89 -16.39 9.91
C LYS A 157 -2.88 -15.90 10.98
N ASP A 158 -1.60 -16.23 10.90
CA ASP A 158 -0.56 -15.85 11.87
C ASP A 158 0.00 -14.43 11.67
N ASP A 159 -0.26 -13.78 10.52
CA ASP A 159 0.28 -12.44 10.17
C ASP A 159 -0.76 -11.30 10.34
N GLN A 160 -1.89 -11.58 10.99
CA GLN A 160 -2.94 -10.60 11.23
C GLN A 160 -2.42 -9.54 12.24
N PRO A 161 -2.34 -8.24 11.88
CA PRO A 161 -2.10 -7.21 12.89
C PRO A 161 -3.23 -7.30 13.93
N PRO A 162 -2.95 -7.01 15.22
CA PRO A 162 -3.98 -7.10 16.26
C PRO A 162 -5.21 -6.30 15.82
N PRO A 163 -6.43 -6.82 16.06
CA PRO A 163 -7.64 -6.12 15.67
C PRO A 163 -7.60 -4.72 16.26
N SER A 164 -7.79 -3.72 15.40
CA SER A 164 -7.91 -2.32 15.81
C SER A 164 -8.94 -2.25 16.93
N ALA A 165 -8.48 -1.85 18.12
CA ALA A 165 -9.33 -1.78 19.30
C ALA A 165 -10.56 -0.89 19.00
N PRO A 166 -11.78 -1.31 19.35
CA PRO A 166 -12.93 -0.44 19.23
C PRO A 166 -12.71 0.78 20.14
N GLY A 167 -12.75 1.97 19.54
CA GLY A 167 -12.79 3.24 20.26
C GLY A 167 -14.14 3.51 20.90
#